data_AF-A0A1V5KGZ1-F1
#
_entry.id   AF-A0A1V5KGZ1-F1
#
_cell.length_a   1.000
_cell.length_b   1.000
_cell.length_c   1.000
_cell.angle_alpha   90.00
_cell.angle_beta   90.00
_cell.angle_gamma   90.00
#
_symmetry.space_group_name_H-M   'P 1'
#
loop_
_entity.id
_entity.type
_entity.pdbx_description
1 polymer ?
#
loop_
_entity_poly.entity_id
_entity_poly.type
_entity_poly.pdbx_seq_one_letter_code
_entity_poly.pdbx_strand_id
1 'polypeptide(L)'
;MKAIVVGSGALADALKPAVSRSRAELAGAFESASDPGIGECSADVALLCASDIGAAIRLADLGLDVAAPCPIAADLGDAERLHAAFRARGRRLMPLFFDRFSRNVLDISAAIERGAIGAVGVVDMLRVCPELPDGGSAMRLLLPALDTAVRWLGEPVEATGFRAAKGGTDCAALTARFAGGALLNLQAVYGLYGSAFNFLYELSGSLGNLRCDAREARPVVFEPEQIEPTDVPPSLLGAAAAAVDALVSELASQRPGLPKDALMLARVLDGAFAKGGYSLEAG
;
A
#
# COMPACT_ATOMS: atom_id res chain seq x y z
N MET A 1 20.07 -1.19 12.58
CA MET A 1 18.91 -2.09 12.45
C MET A 1 19.29 -3.18 11.49
N LYS A 2 19.13 -4.44 11.89
CA LYS A 2 19.37 -5.62 11.07
C LYS A 2 18.04 -6.13 10.52
N ALA A 3 17.95 -6.33 9.22
CA ALA A 3 16.76 -6.79 8.54
C ALA A 3 16.98 -8.13 7.87
N ILE A 4 15.95 -8.97 7.84
CA ILE A 4 15.88 -10.15 6.97
C ILE A 4 14.80 -9.95 5.93
N VAL A 5 14.97 -10.57 4.77
CA VAL A 5 13.92 -10.66 3.74
C VAL A 5 13.33 -12.05 3.78
N VAL A 6 12.00 -12.16 3.86
CA VAL A 6 11.30 -13.46 3.97
C VAL A 6 10.29 -13.58 2.83
N GLY A 7 10.42 -14.62 2.02
CA GLY A 7 9.61 -14.88 0.82
C GLY A 7 10.44 -14.92 -0.46
N SER A 8 9.76 -15.06 -1.59
CA SER A 8 10.36 -15.18 -2.93
C SER A 8 9.65 -14.30 -3.96
N GLY A 9 10.17 -14.29 -5.20
CA GLY A 9 9.61 -13.53 -6.32
C GLY A 9 10.10 -12.08 -6.41
N ALA A 10 9.48 -11.32 -7.32
CA ALA A 10 9.95 -10.00 -7.72
C ALA A 10 10.08 -9.01 -6.55
N LEU A 11 9.20 -9.09 -5.55
CA LEU A 11 9.29 -8.22 -4.38
C LEU A 11 10.51 -8.58 -3.50
N ALA A 12 10.78 -9.86 -3.27
CA ALA A 12 11.96 -10.28 -2.53
C ALA A 12 13.24 -9.84 -3.25
N ASP A 13 13.27 -9.96 -4.57
CA ASP A 13 14.41 -9.55 -5.40
C ASP A 13 14.60 -8.03 -5.45
N ALA A 14 13.53 -7.25 -5.29
CA ALA A 14 13.62 -5.80 -5.12
C ALA A 14 14.05 -5.40 -3.70
N LEU A 15 13.59 -6.11 -2.66
CA LEU A 15 13.87 -5.76 -1.26
C LEU A 15 15.30 -6.09 -0.83
N LYS A 16 15.89 -7.20 -1.29
CA LYS A 16 17.28 -7.58 -0.96
C LYS A 16 18.29 -6.44 -1.27
N PRO A 17 18.37 -5.91 -2.50
CA PRO A 17 19.27 -4.80 -2.81
C PRO A 17 18.78 -3.45 -2.25
N ALA A 18 17.50 -3.30 -1.92
CA ALA A 18 16.98 -2.10 -1.24
C ALA A 18 17.51 -2.01 0.19
N VAL A 19 17.50 -3.12 0.95
CA VAL A 19 18.08 -3.18 2.30
C VAL A 19 19.54 -2.81 2.27
N SER A 20 20.33 -3.41 1.37
CA SER A 20 21.77 -3.13 1.26
C SER A 20 22.11 -1.68 0.88
N ARG A 21 21.18 -0.95 0.27
CA ARG A 21 21.33 0.48 -0.09
C ARG A 21 20.77 1.44 0.96
N SER A 22 20.02 0.92 1.92
CA SER A 22 19.42 1.68 3.01
C SER A 22 20.38 1.84 4.19
N ARG A 23 19.89 2.42 5.29
CA ARG A 23 20.60 2.45 6.58
C ARG A 23 20.52 1.12 7.36
N ALA A 24 19.82 0.11 6.85
CA ALA A 24 19.72 -1.20 7.46
C ALA A 24 20.80 -2.17 6.95
N GLU A 25 21.14 -3.16 7.78
CA GLU A 25 22.04 -4.26 7.41
C GLU A 25 21.21 -5.49 7.03
N LEU A 26 21.48 -6.11 5.88
CA LEU A 26 20.84 -7.37 5.49
C LEU A 26 21.49 -8.54 6.24
N ALA A 27 20.79 -9.08 7.23
CA ALA A 27 21.26 -10.20 8.05
C ALA A 27 20.99 -11.58 7.44
N GLY A 28 20.08 -11.67 6.47
CA GLY A 28 19.71 -12.92 5.81
C GLY A 28 18.52 -12.77 4.85
N ALA A 29 18.33 -13.77 3.99
CA ALA A 29 17.17 -13.89 3.12
C ALA A 29 16.68 -15.34 3.13
N PHE A 30 15.38 -15.53 3.35
CA PHE A 30 14.77 -16.83 3.57
C PHE A 30 13.53 -16.98 2.69
N GLU A 31 13.29 -18.17 2.15
CA GLU A 31 12.11 -18.40 1.31
C GLU A 31 10.81 -18.46 2.12
N SER A 32 10.89 -18.82 3.41
CA SER A 32 9.73 -19.07 4.26
C SER A 32 9.96 -18.59 5.69
N ALA A 33 8.89 -18.12 6.33
CA ALA A 33 8.89 -17.76 7.76
C ALA A 33 9.06 -18.95 8.71
N SER A 34 9.03 -20.19 8.18
CA SER A 34 9.28 -21.41 8.95
C SER A 34 10.74 -21.86 8.88
N ASP A 35 11.61 -21.12 8.19
CA ASP A 35 13.02 -21.47 8.08
C ASP A 35 13.70 -21.37 9.47
N PRO A 36 14.33 -22.45 9.97
CA PRO A 36 14.95 -22.45 11.29
C PRO A 36 16.12 -21.47 11.39
N GLY A 37 16.79 -21.15 10.28
CA GLY A 37 17.90 -20.20 10.24
C GLY A 37 17.51 -18.77 10.60
N ILE A 38 16.21 -18.42 10.55
CA ILE A 38 15.73 -17.11 10.97
C ILE A 38 16.06 -16.83 12.45
N GLY A 39 15.89 -17.84 13.32
CA GLY A 39 16.17 -17.70 14.75
C GLY A 39 17.65 -17.58 15.08
N GLU A 40 18.52 -17.98 14.15
CA GLU A 40 19.99 -17.87 14.27
C GLU A 40 20.49 -16.49 13.82
N CYS A 41 19.70 -15.76 13.03
CA CYS A 41 19.98 -14.40 12.64
C CYS A 41 19.69 -13.43 13.81
N SER A 42 20.66 -12.58 14.13
CA SER A 42 20.48 -11.46 15.07
C SER A 42 19.72 -10.28 14.43
N ALA A 43 18.56 -10.54 13.83
CA ALA A 43 17.76 -9.54 13.13
C ALA A 43 16.78 -8.81 14.06
N ASP A 44 16.48 -7.54 13.74
CA ASP A 44 15.49 -6.73 14.44
C ASP A 44 14.12 -6.76 13.73
N VAL A 45 14.13 -6.86 12.39
CA VAL A 45 12.93 -6.75 11.55
C VAL A 45 12.94 -7.76 10.41
N ALA A 46 11.77 -8.27 10.06
CA ALA A 46 11.52 -9.08 8.87
C ALA A 46 10.72 -8.30 7.81
N LEU A 47 11.22 -8.26 6.58
CA LEU A 47 10.51 -7.79 5.41
C LEU A 47 9.83 -8.98 4.74
N LEU A 48 8.55 -9.19 5.07
CA LEU A 48 7.74 -10.26 4.53
C LEU A 48 7.25 -9.89 3.13
N CYS A 49 7.51 -10.74 2.13
CA CYS A 49 7.21 -10.44 0.72
C CYS A 49 5.80 -10.85 0.29
N ALA A 50 4.92 -11.20 1.24
CA ALA A 50 3.57 -11.66 0.98
C ALA A 50 2.59 -11.17 2.06
N SER A 51 1.31 -11.09 1.72
CA SER A 51 0.22 -10.85 2.66
C SER A 51 -0.17 -12.17 3.35
N ASP A 52 0.67 -12.67 4.26
CA ASP A 52 0.43 -13.91 5.01
C ASP A 52 0.41 -13.61 6.52
N ILE A 53 -0.80 -13.66 7.10
CA ILE A 53 -1.06 -13.45 8.53
C ILE A 53 -0.29 -14.46 9.39
N GLY A 54 -0.27 -15.73 8.98
CA GLY A 54 0.38 -16.79 9.74
C GLY A 54 1.89 -16.61 9.75
N ALA A 55 2.49 -16.27 8.60
CA ALA A 55 3.91 -15.95 8.51
C ALA A 55 4.28 -14.72 9.34
N ALA A 56 3.48 -13.66 9.28
CA ALA A 56 3.71 -12.46 10.08
C ALA A 56 3.68 -12.75 11.59
N ILE A 57 2.72 -13.54 12.06
CA ILE A 57 2.63 -13.94 13.48
C ILE A 57 3.83 -14.80 13.88
N ARG A 58 4.24 -15.78 13.05
CA ARG A 58 5.43 -16.61 13.32
C ARG A 58 6.70 -15.77 13.47
N LEU A 59 6.90 -14.79 12.60
CA LEU A 59 8.05 -13.88 12.70
C LEU A 59 8.00 -13.04 13.97
N ALA A 60 6.81 -12.60 14.38
CA ALA A 60 6.63 -11.89 15.65
C ALA A 60 6.89 -12.79 16.88
N ASP A 61 6.56 -14.08 16.81
CA ASP A 61 6.89 -15.08 17.84
C ASP A 61 8.41 -15.25 18.01
N LEU A 62 9.18 -15.05 16.93
CA LEU A 62 10.64 -15.01 16.96
C LEU A 62 11.22 -13.68 17.48
N GLY A 63 10.36 -12.75 17.92
CA GLY A 63 10.79 -11.47 18.49
C GLY A 63 11.10 -10.39 17.46
N LEU A 64 10.75 -10.60 16.18
CA LEU A 64 10.97 -9.64 15.10
C LEU A 64 9.82 -8.65 15.00
N ASP A 65 10.13 -7.40 14.65
CA ASP A 65 9.13 -6.54 14.00
C ASP A 65 8.92 -7.02 12.57
N VAL A 66 7.75 -6.72 12.00
CA VAL A 66 7.41 -7.19 10.65
C VAL A 66 6.97 -6.02 9.79
N ALA A 67 7.48 -5.96 8.56
CA ALA A 67 6.94 -5.13 7.50
C ALA A 67 6.44 -6.01 6.35
N ALA A 68 5.25 -5.74 5.84
CA ALA A 68 4.64 -6.57 4.79
C ALA A 68 3.81 -5.73 3.81
N PRO A 69 3.63 -6.17 2.55
CA PRO A 69 2.78 -5.50 1.58
C PRO A 69 1.39 -5.17 2.10
N CYS A 70 0.90 -3.99 1.73
CA CYS A 70 -0.49 -3.62 1.94
C CYS A 70 -1.38 -4.16 0.79
N PRO A 71 -2.57 -4.72 1.08
CA PRO A 71 -3.13 -5.01 2.40
C PRO A 71 -2.55 -6.29 3.00
N ILE A 72 -2.24 -6.28 4.30
CA ILE A 72 -1.80 -7.50 5.02
C ILE A 72 -2.98 -8.36 5.50
N ALA A 73 -4.12 -7.74 5.77
CA ALA A 73 -5.36 -8.38 6.18
C ALA A 73 -6.42 -8.24 5.08
N ALA A 74 -7.28 -9.25 4.93
CA ALA A 74 -8.36 -9.21 3.94
C ALA A 74 -9.54 -8.34 4.40
N ASP A 75 -9.78 -8.26 5.71
CA ASP A 75 -10.88 -7.52 6.33
C ASP A 75 -10.45 -6.85 7.65
N LEU A 76 -11.37 -6.09 8.24
CA LEU A 76 -11.15 -5.38 9.50
C LEU A 76 -10.91 -6.34 10.67
N GLY A 77 -11.64 -7.46 10.74
CA GLY A 77 -11.48 -8.44 11.81
C GLY A 77 -10.06 -8.98 11.85
N ASP A 78 -9.52 -9.35 10.69
CA ASP A 78 -8.14 -9.79 10.53
C ASP A 78 -7.11 -8.72 10.89
N ALA A 79 -7.37 -7.47 10.51
CA ALA A 79 -6.50 -6.35 10.89
C ALA A 79 -6.48 -6.14 12.41
N GLU A 80 -7.62 -6.25 13.08
CA GLU A 80 -7.73 -6.14 14.54
C GLU A 80 -7.08 -7.34 15.26
N ARG A 81 -7.24 -8.56 14.72
CA ARG A 81 -6.53 -9.76 15.21
C ARG A 81 -5.02 -9.60 15.12
N LEU A 82 -4.51 -9.14 13.97
CA LEU A 82 -3.09 -8.85 13.78
C LEU A 82 -2.60 -7.77 14.74
N HIS A 83 -3.34 -6.66 14.87
CA HIS A 83 -2.98 -5.60 15.80
C HIS A 83 -2.85 -6.11 17.24
N ALA A 84 -3.84 -6.88 17.71
CA ALA A 84 -3.81 -7.47 19.05
C ALA A 84 -2.66 -8.46 19.22
N ALA A 85 -2.44 -9.33 18.23
CA ALA A 85 -1.37 -10.33 18.26
C ALA A 85 0.02 -9.69 18.37
N PHE A 86 0.30 -8.65 17.58
CA PHE A 86 1.56 -7.93 17.63
C PHE A 86 1.72 -7.12 18.92
N ARG A 87 0.64 -6.48 19.40
CA ARG A 87 0.65 -5.76 20.69
C ARG A 87 0.97 -6.67 21.87
N ALA A 88 0.37 -7.86 21.91
CA ALA A 88 0.62 -8.83 22.99
C ALA A 88 2.09 -9.28 23.07
N ARG A 89 2.80 -9.25 21.94
CA ARG A 89 4.24 -9.59 21.82
C ARG A 89 5.17 -8.39 21.99
N GLY A 90 4.61 -7.19 22.17
CA GLY A 90 5.39 -5.95 22.15
C GLY A 90 6.14 -5.73 20.83
N ARG A 91 5.62 -6.27 19.71
CA ARG A 91 6.20 -6.15 18.36
C ARG A 91 5.39 -5.19 17.50
N ARG A 92 6.01 -4.64 16.47
CA ARG A 92 5.43 -3.70 15.51
C ARG A 92 5.12 -4.43 14.20
N LEU A 93 3.97 -4.10 13.60
CA LEU A 93 3.61 -4.54 12.27
C LEU A 93 3.44 -3.32 11.37
N MET A 94 4.18 -3.25 10.27
CA MET A 94 4.16 -2.12 9.35
C MET A 94 3.65 -2.53 7.96
N PRO A 95 2.46 -2.07 7.55
CA PRO A 95 2.02 -2.21 6.18
C PRO A 95 2.87 -1.34 5.25
N LEU A 96 3.41 -1.93 4.19
CA LEU A 96 4.18 -1.26 3.16
C LEU A 96 3.23 -0.72 2.08
N PHE A 97 2.90 0.56 2.21
CA PHE A 97 2.15 1.33 1.22
C PHE A 97 3.12 1.88 0.15
N PHE A 98 3.49 1.05 -0.84
CA PHE A 98 4.49 1.44 -1.85
C PHE A 98 4.11 2.69 -2.66
N ASP A 99 2.81 2.95 -2.85
CA ASP A 99 2.29 4.15 -3.53
C ASP A 99 2.84 5.45 -2.92
N ARG A 100 3.05 5.50 -1.59
CA ARG A 100 3.61 6.65 -0.86
C ARG A 100 4.96 7.09 -1.41
N PHE A 101 5.72 6.15 -1.97
CA PHE A 101 7.08 6.37 -2.44
C PHE A 101 7.19 6.47 -3.97
N SER A 102 6.04 6.43 -4.66
CA SER A 102 6.03 6.69 -6.10
C SER A 102 6.30 8.17 -6.36
N ARG A 103 7.12 8.46 -7.38
CA ARG A 103 7.48 9.85 -7.74
C ARG A 103 6.25 10.74 -7.95
N ASN A 104 5.24 10.22 -8.64
CA ASN A 104 4.01 10.95 -8.91
C ASN A 104 3.27 11.36 -7.61
N VAL A 105 3.19 10.47 -6.62
CA VAL A 105 2.56 10.78 -5.33
C VAL A 105 3.39 11.81 -4.55
N LEU A 106 4.72 11.69 -4.57
CA LEU A 106 5.61 12.67 -3.94
C LEU A 106 5.49 14.06 -4.59
N ASP A 107 5.46 14.13 -5.91
CA ASP A 107 5.34 15.39 -6.67
C ASP A 107 3.99 16.08 -6.42
N ILE A 108 2.90 15.30 -6.38
CA ILE A 108 1.56 15.81 -6.02
C ILE A 108 1.56 16.30 -4.57
N SER A 109 2.12 15.53 -3.64
CA SER A 109 2.18 15.91 -2.21
C SER A 109 2.92 17.24 -2.05
N ALA A 110 4.09 17.39 -2.68
CA ALA A 110 4.86 18.63 -2.68
C ALA A 110 4.10 19.79 -3.36
N ALA A 111 3.25 19.52 -4.35
CA ALA A 111 2.42 20.52 -5.02
C ALA A 111 1.28 21.02 -4.13
N ILE A 112 0.66 20.13 -3.37
CA ILE A 112 -0.37 20.48 -2.38
C ILE A 112 0.27 21.27 -1.23
N GLU A 113 1.40 20.80 -0.70
CA GLU A 113 2.11 21.45 0.42
C GLU A 113 2.54 22.89 0.08
N ARG A 114 2.99 23.15 -1.15
CA ARG A 114 3.33 24.50 -1.62
C ARG A 114 2.12 25.35 -2.02
N GLY A 115 0.90 24.82 -1.90
CA GLY A 115 -0.34 25.52 -2.24
C GLY A 115 -0.58 25.73 -3.74
N ALA A 116 0.01 24.92 -4.61
CA ALA A 116 0.01 25.14 -6.07
C ALA A 116 -1.40 25.19 -6.70
N ILE A 117 -2.38 24.50 -6.09
CA ILE A 117 -3.78 24.50 -6.53
C ILE A 117 -4.74 25.14 -5.51
N GLY A 118 -4.21 25.81 -4.49
CA GLY A 118 -4.99 26.35 -3.38
C GLY A 118 -5.69 25.26 -2.57
N ALA A 119 -6.90 25.55 -2.08
CA ALA A 119 -7.70 24.57 -1.35
C ALA A 119 -8.22 23.47 -2.29
N VAL A 120 -7.94 22.21 -1.96
CA VAL A 120 -8.43 21.05 -2.72
C VAL A 120 -9.93 20.87 -2.45
N GLY A 121 -10.72 20.81 -3.52
CA GLY A 121 -12.17 20.61 -3.45
C GLY A 121 -12.60 19.19 -3.83
N VAL A 122 -12.02 18.61 -4.87
CA VAL A 122 -12.37 17.27 -5.37
C VAL A 122 -11.11 16.49 -5.73
N VAL A 123 -11.10 15.20 -5.39
CA VAL A 123 -10.08 14.25 -5.81
C VAL A 123 -10.75 13.06 -6.47
N ASP A 124 -10.41 12.81 -7.72
CA ASP A 124 -10.83 11.63 -8.48
C ASP A 124 -9.65 10.67 -8.63
N MET A 125 -9.88 9.40 -8.32
CA MET A 125 -8.87 8.35 -8.42
C MET A 125 -9.44 7.11 -9.11
N LEU A 126 -8.65 6.53 -10.01
CA LEU A 126 -8.98 5.27 -10.67
C LEU A 126 -7.80 4.31 -10.60
N ARG A 127 -8.06 3.11 -10.07
CA ARG A 127 -7.15 1.96 -10.09
C ARG A 127 -7.70 0.93 -11.09
N VAL A 128 -6.91 0.54 -12.09
CA VAL A 128 -7.25 -0.57 -13.00
C VAL A 128 -6.21 -1.67 -12.86
N CYS A 129 -6.67 -2.90 -12.63
CA CYS A 129 -5.81 -4.07 -12.51
C CYS A 129 -6.34 -5.21 -13.41
N PRO A 130 -5.55 -5.67 -14.40
CA PRO A 130 -6.02 -6.68 -15.35
C PRO A 130 -6.15 -8.08 -14.74
N GLU A 131 -5.17 -8.47 -13.93
CA GLU A 131 -5.10 -9.80 -13.31
C GLU A 131 -4.72 -9.65 -11.84
N LEU A 132 -5.37 -10.42 -10.97
CA LEU A 132 -4.99 -10.54 -9.59
C LEU A 132 -4.19 -11.82 -9.48
N PRO A 133 -2.95 -11.77 -8.96
CA PRO A 133 -2.42 -12.95 -8.31
C PRO A 133 -3.43 -13.28 -7.19
N ASP A 134 -4.05 -14.45 -7.27
CA ASP A 134 -4.79 -15.09 -6.16
C ASP A 134 -6.28 -14.71 -5.97
N GLY A 135 -6.99 -14.25 -7.00
CA GLY A 135 -8.47 -14.19 -6.98
C GLY A 135 -9.08 -13.14 -6.03
N GLY A 136 -8.39 -12.02 -5.84
CA GLY A 136 -8.78 -10.97 -4.89
C GLY A 136 -10.01 -10.12 -5.30
N SER A 137 -10.31 -9.13 -4.45
CA SER A 137 -11.41 -8.18 -4.63
C SER A 137 -10.90 -6.79 -5.04
N ALA A 138 -11.66 -6.08 -5.89
CA ALA A 138 -11.38 -4.69 -6.24
C ALA A 138 -11.30 -3.77 -5.01
N MET A 139 -11.94 -4.14 -3.90
CA MET A 139 -11.82 -3.41 -2.63
C MET A 139 -10.38 -3.36 -2.10
N ARG A 140 -9.57 -4.41 -2.33
CA ARG A 140 -8.16 -4.44 -1.90
C ARG A 140 -7.34 -3.36 -2.59
N LEU A 141 -7.72 -2.98 -3.81
CA LEU A 141 -7.07 -1.92 -4.55
C LEU A 141 -7.38 -0.56 -3.91
N LEU A 142 -8.55 -0.36 -3.30
CA LEU A 142 -8.91 0.94 -2.72
C LEU A 142 -8.00 1.35 -1.55
N LEU A 143 -7.48 0.39 -0.77
CA LEU A 143 -6.78 0.70 0.48
C LEU A 143 -5.50 1.55 0.28
N PRO A 144 -4.56 1.21 -0.63
CA PRO A 144 -3.41 2.09 -0.90
C PRO A 144 -3.76 3.47 -1.48
N ALA A 145 -4.84 3.57 -2.26
CA ALA A 145 -5.28 4.85 -2.80
C ALA A 145 -5.96 5.72 -1.72
N LEU A 146 -6.75 5.12 -0.84
CA LEU A 146 -7.32 5.80 0.31
C LEU A 146 -6.23 6.31 1.26
N ASP A 147 -5.18 5.52 1.50
CA ASP A 147 -3.99 5.96 2.25
C ASP A 147 -3.37 7.22 1.64
N THR A 148 -3.21 7.23 0.32
CA THR A 148 -2.69 8.38 -0.42
C THR A 148 -3.60 9.61 -0.24
N ALA A 149 -4.92 9.44 -0.40
CA ALA A 149 -5.88 10.53 -0.21
C ALA A 149 -5.88 11.08 1.21
N VAL A 150 -5.79 10.21 2.23
CA VAL A 150 -5.72 10.60 3.64
C VAL A 150 -4.48 11.44 3.93
N ARG A 151 -3.35 11.11 3.29
CA ARG A 151 -2.13 11.92 3.43
C ARG A 151 -2.28 13.33 2.86
N TRP A 152 -3.09 13.50 1.82
CA TRP A 152 -3.35 14.79 1.20
C TRP A 152 -4.43 15.61 1.91
N LEU A 153 -5.47 14.94 2.42
CA LEU A 153 -6.72 15.60 2.86
C LEU A 153 -7.03 15.40 4.35
N GLY A 154 -6.28 14.57 5.07
CA GLY A 154 -6.53 14.17 6.45
C GLY A 154 -7.49 12.99 6.57
N GLU A 155 -8.05 12.76 7.76
CA GLU A 155 -9.01 11.68 8.00
C GLU A 155 -10.39 12.03 7.41
N PRO A 156 -11.06 11.10 6.69
CA PRO A 156 -12.41 11.33 6.19
C PRO A 156 -13.42 11.35 7.35
N VAL A 157 -14.39 12.26 7.28
CA VAL A 157 -15.48 12.36 8.27
C VAL A 157 -16.66 11.45 7.93
N GLU A 158 -16.85 11.18 6.64
CA GLU A 158 -17.89 10.29 6.12
C GLU A 158 -17.36 9.55 4.89
N ALA A 159 -17.78 8.30 4.73
CA ALA A 159 -17.48 7.50 3.56
C ALA A 159 -18.63 6.55 3.23
N THR A 160 -18.85 6.31 1.95
CA THR A 160 -19.85 5.37 1.41
C THR A 160 -19.20 4.55 0.30
N GLY A 161 -19.39 3.24 0.34
CA GLY A 161 -18.83 2.29 -0.61
C GLY A 161 -19.90 1.64 -1.48
N PHE A 162 -19.52 1.24 -2.68
CA PHE A 162 -20.32 0.42 -3.59
C PHE A 162 -19.43 -0.62 -4.24
N ARG A 163 -19.89 -1.87 -4.36
CA ARG A 163 -19.18 -2.94 -5.06
C ARG A 163 -20.12 -3.67 -6.00
N ALA A 164 -19.61 -4.06 -7.16
CA ALA A 164 -20.31 -4.95 -8.07
C ALA A 164 -19.31 -5.90 -8.73
N ALA A 165 -19.64 -7.19 -8.77
CA ALA A 165 -18.84 -8.19 -9.45
C ALA A 165 -19.72 -8.94 -10.48
N LYS A 166 -19.25 -9.05 -11.73
CA LYS A 166 -19.96 -9.78 -12.79
C LYS A 166 -19.01 -10.22 -13.89
N GLY A 167 -19.14 -11.48 -14.33
CA GLY A 167 -18.47 -11.97 -15.55
C GLY A 167 -16.94 -11.90 -15.49
N GLY A 168 -16.34 -12.11 -14.33
CA GLY A 168 -14.89 -12.01 -14.13
C GLY A 168 -14.38 -10.60 -13.85
N THR A 169 -15.23 -9.58 -13.96
CA THR A 169 -14.93 -8.19 -13.57
C THR A 169 -15.42 -7.91 -12.16
N ASP A 170 -14.61 -7.24 -11.33
CA ASP A 170 -15.00 -6.74 -10.01
C ASP A 170 -14.72 -5.24 -9.95
N CYS A 171 -15.69 -4.46 -9.50
CA CYS A 171 -15.62 -3.02 -9.41
C CYS A 171 -15.95 -2.60 -7.99
N ALA A 172 -15.15 -1.70 -7.43
CA ALA A 172 -15.43 -1.07 -6.15
C ALA A 172 -15.28 0.45 -6.27
N ALA A 173 -16.18 1.19 -5.65
CA ALA A 173 -16.16 2.63 -5.57
C ALA A 173 -16.29 3.07 -4.12
N LEU A 174 -15.57 4.12 -3.75
CA LEU A 174 -15.61 4.76 -2.45
C LEU A 174 -15.76 6.26 -2.67
N THR A 175 -16.81 6.84 -2.11
CA THR A 175 -16.95 8.28 -1.97
C THR A 175 -16.68 8.68 -0.53
N ALA A 176 -15.85 9.68 -0.29
CA ALA A 176 -15.55 10.17 1.05
C ALA A 176 -15.58 11.70 1.12
N ARG A 177 -15.98 12.24 2.27
CA ARG A 177 -15.92 13.67 2.60
C ARG A 177 -14.91 13.88 3.71
N PHE A 178 -14.09 14.93 3.58
CA PHE A 178 -13.07 15.31 4.57
C PHE A 178 -13.50 16.52 5.37
N ALA A 179 -12.86 16.75 6.51
CA ALA A 179 -13.20 17.86 7.41
C ALA A 179 -13.08 19.25 6.74
N GLY A 180 -12.16 19.40 5.78
CA GLY A 180 -11.98 20.60 4.97
C GLY A 180 -13.04 20.81 3.87
N GLY A 181 -14.04 19.92 3.75
CA GLY A 181 -15.08 19.98 2.72
C GLY A 181 -14.70 19.29 1.40
N ALA A 182 -13.44 18.86 1.25
CA ALA A 182 -13.00 18.12 0.08
C ALA A 182 -13.77 16.80 -0.09
N LEU A 183 -14.02 16.42 -1.35
CA LEU A 183 -14.64 15.16 -1.73
C LEU A 183 -13.62 14.25 -2.43
N LEU A 184 -13.67 12.96 -2.13
CA LEU A 184 -12.93 11.92 -2.84
C LEU A 184 -13.93 11.02 -3.56
N ASN A 185 -13.67 10.75 -4.84
CA ASN A 185 -14.28 9.67 -5.60
C ASN A 185 -13.17 8.72 -6.04
N LEU A 186 -13.11 7.56 -5.40
CA LEU A 186 -12.10 6.55 -5.62
C LEU A 186 -12.74 5.31 -6.24
N GLN A 187 -12.23 4.88 -7.38
CA GLN A 187 -12.72 3.72 -8.11
C GLN A 187 -11.61 2.71 -8.31
N ALA A 188 -11.97 1.43 -8.24
CA ALA A 188 -11.11 0.31 -8.56
C ALA A 188 -11.86 -0.64 -9.48
N VAL A 189 -11.19 -1.05 -10.55
CA VAL A 189 -11.71 -2.03 -11.50
C VAL A 189 -10.71 -3.16 -11.67
N TYR A 190 -11.22 -4.37 -11.57
CA TYR A 190 -10.52 -5.63 -11.72
C TYR A 190 -11.13 -6.44 -12.87
N GLY A 191 -10.32 -7.25 -13.56
CA GLY A 191 -10.80 -8.25 -14.52
C GLY A 191 -11.14 -7.67 -15.89
N LEU A 192 -10.54 -6.54 -16.25
CA LEU A 192 -10.57 -6.00 -17.61
C LEU A 192 -9.47 -6.67 -18.43
N TYR A 193 -9.79 -7.81 -19.05
CA TYR A 193 -8.87 -8.55 -19.90
C TYR A 193 -8.26 -7.65 -21.00
N GLY A 194 -6.95 -7.72 -21.19
CA GLY A 194 -6.21 -6.91 -22.16
C GLY A 194 -5.93 -5.47 -21.73
N SER A 195 -6.29 -5.06 -20.51
CA SER A 195 -5.86 -3.78 -19.94
C SER A 195 -4.45 -3.89 -19.33
N ALA A 196 -3.74 -2.77 -19.23
CA ALA A 196 -2.54 -2.66 -18.42
C ALA A 196 -2.90 -2.18 -17.01
N PHE A 197 -2.08 -2.52 -16.02
CA PHE A 197 -2.19 -1.91 -14.69
C PHE A 197 -2.08 -0.40 -14.83
N ASN A 198 -3.07 0.34 -14.33
CA ASN A 198 -3.13 1.78 -14.52
C ASN A 198 -3.63 2.52 -13.28
N PHE A 199 -3.10 3.72 -13.13
CA PHE A 199 -3.33 4.64 -12.04
C PHE A 199 -3.59 6.04 -12.57
N LEU A 200 -4.75 6.59 -12.20
CA LEU A 200 -5.10 7.97 -12.51
C LEU A 200 -5.48 8.72 -11.24
N TYR A 201 -4.96 9.93 -11.13
CA TYR A 201 -5.29 10.90 -10.09
C TYR A 201 -5.64 12.23 -10.75
N GLU A 202 -6.75 12.82 -10.36
CA GLU A 202 -7.09 14.20 -10.68
C GLU A 202 -7.48 14.92 -9.39
N LEU A 203 -6.87 16.07 -9.13
CA LEU A 203 -7.16 16.90 -7.99
C LEU A 203 -7.58 18.27 -8.51
N SER A 204 -8.79 18.69 -8.16
CA SER A 204 -9.33 20.00 -8.49
C SER A 204 -9.28 20.89 -7.26
N GLY A 205 -8.57 22.00 -7.36
CA GLY A 205 -8.44 23.00 -6.30
C GLY A 205 -8.89 24.39 -6.74
N SER A 206 -9.04 25.29 -5.77
CA SER A 206 -9.49 26.66 -5.99
C SER A 206 -8.64 27.50 -6.96
N LEU A 207 -7.39 27.10 -7.22
CA LEU A 207 -6.44 27.82 -8.08
C LEU A 207 -5.99 27.02 -9.32
N GLY A 208 -6.51 25.80 -9.50
CA GLY A 208 -6.14 24.96 -10.64
C GLY A 208 -6.26 23.47 -10.34
N ASN A 209 -5.80 22.66 -11.29
CA ASN A 209 -5.90 21.20 -11.22
C ASN A 209 -4.52 20.54 -11.31
N LEU A 210 -4.36 19.41 -10.63
CA LEU A 210 -3.26 18.47 -10.84
C LEU A 210 -3.81 17.20 -11.46
N ARG A 211 -3.13 16.69 -12.49
CA ARG A 211 -3.48 15.41 -13.11
C ARG A 211 -2.25 14.56 -13.27
N CYS A 212 -2.41 13.28 -12.95
CA CYS A 212 -1.43 12.24 -13.23
C CYS A 212 -2.15 11.07 -13.87
N ASP A 213 -1.70 10.65 -15.05
CA ASP A 213 -2.07 9.39 -15.69
C ASP A 213 -0.80 8.57 -15.83
N ALA A 214 -0.73 7.39 -15.19
CA ALA A 214 0.47 6.57 -15.21
C ALA A 214 0.87 6.09 -16.62
N ARG A 215 -0.04 6.15 -17.61
CA ARG A 215 0.26 5.89 -19.03
C ARG A 215 0.96 7.07 -19.72
N GLU A 216 0.67 8.29 -19.27
CA GLU A 216 1.22 9.53 -19.83
C GLU A 216 2.42 10.04 -19.01
N ALA A 217 2.53 9.61 -17.76
CA ALA A 217 3.60 9.96 -16.84
C ALA A 217 4.93 9.31 -17.27
N ARG A 218 5.68 10.01 -18.12
CA ARG A 218 7.05 9.64 -18.44
C ARG A 218 7.95 10.02 -17.26
N PRO A 219 8.71 9.09 -16.67
CA PRO A 219 9.78 9.48 -15.76
C PRO A 219 10.76 10.38 -16.52
N VAL A 220 11.21 11.47 -15.91
CA VAL A 220 12.36 12.22 -16.43
C VAL A 220 13.57 11.31 -16.28
N VAL A 221 14.03 10.73 -17.40
CA VAL A 221 15.22 9.88 -17.47
C VAL A 221 16.41 10.78 -17.80
N PHE A 222 17.42 10.78 -16.92
CA PHE A 222 18.76 11.25 -17.27
C PHE A 222 19.51 10.03 -17.82
N GLU A 223 19.74 9.99 -19.14
CA GLU A 223 20.44 8.88 -19.80
C GLU A 223 21.96 9.07 -19.68
N PRO A 224 22.66 8.04 -19.18
CA PRO A 224 23.44 7.28 -20.15
C PRO A 224 23.18 5.77 -20.08
N GLU A 225 23.01 5.24 -21.29
CA GLU A 225 23.08 3.86 -21.78
C GLU A 225 22.12 2.78 -21.27
N GLN A 226 21.57 2.11 -22.29
CA GLN A 226 20.42 1.23 -22.34
C GLN A 226 20.52 -0.02 -21.44
N ILE A 227 19.43 -0.32 -20.73
CA ILE A 227 19.14 -1.64 -20.17
C ILE A 227 17.78 -2.08 -20.74
N GLU A 228 17.75 -3.31 -21.27
CA GLU A 228 16.57 -4.00 -21.82
C GLU A 228 15.38 -4.07 -20.84
N PRO A 229 14.14 -4.18 -21.34
CA PRO A 229 12.93 -4.09 -20.53
C PRO A 229 12.82 -5.28 -19.58
N THR A 230 12.74 -5.01 -18.28
CA THR A 230 12.43 -5.99 -17.24
C THR A 230 10.96 -5.84 -16.82
N ASP A 231 10.25 -6.96 -16.67
CA ASP A 231 8.82 -7.07 -16.30
C ASP A 231 8.46 -6.58 -14.87
N VAL A 232 9.33 -5.77 -14.25
CA VAL A 232 9.05 -5.13 -12.97
C VAL A 232 8.73 -3.66 -13.27
N PRO A 233 7.53 -3.15 -12.94
CA PRO A 233 7.23 -1.74 -13.17
C PRO A 233 8.30 -0.88 -12.47
N PRO A 234 8.93 0.08 -13.17
CA PRO A 234 10.04 0.89 -12.65
C PRO A 234 9.76 1.60 -11.31
N SER A 235 8.49 1.73 -10.94
CA SER A 235 8.04 2.25 -9.66
C SER A 235 8.43 1.37 -8.47
N LEU A 236 8.54 0.05 -8.63
CA LEU A 236 8.68 -0.89 -7.51
C LEU A 236 10.10 -0.92 -6.92
N LEU A 237 11.14 -0.85 -7.75
CA LEU A 237 12.55 -0.86 -7.31
C LEU A 237 12.97 0.43 -6.61
N GLY A 238 12.54 1.59 -7.12
CA GLY A 238 12.77 2.89 -6.47
C GLY A 238 11.94 3.04 -5.19
N ALA A 239 10.68 2.62 -5.23
CA ALA A 239 9.81 2.63 -4.06
C ALA A 239 10.27 1.66 -2.97
N ALA A 240 10.88 0.52 -3.32
CA ALA A 240 11.38 -0.44 -2.33
C ALA A 240 12.49 0.14 -1.45
N ALA A 241 13.49 0.81 -2.04
CA ALA A 241 14.57 1.45 -1.27
C ALA A 241 14.02 2.56 -0.35
N ALA A 242 13.19 3.46 -0.89
CA ALA A 242 12.55 4.51 -0.12
C ALA A 242 11.63 3.95 0.98
N ALA A 243 10.93 2.85 0.71
CA ALA A 243 10.08 2.17 1.69
C ALA A 243 10.91 1.56 2.83
N VAL A 244 12.08 0.98 2.54
CA VAL A 244 12.97 0.45 3.58
C VAL A 244 13.56 1.58 4.42
N ASP A 245 13.99 2.70 3.82
CA ASP A 245 14.47 3.85 4.59
C ASP A 245 13.38 4.47 5.47
N ALA A 246 12.17 4.62 4.93
CA ALA A 246 11.01 5.08 5.69
C ALA A 246 10.67 4.10 6.83
N LEU A 247 10.74 2.79 6.58
CA LEU A 247 10.58 1.76 7.60
C LEU A 247 11.59 1.93 8.73
N VAL A 248 12.88 2.12 8.42
CA VAL A 248 13.94 2.35 9.41
C VAL A 248 13.60 3.56 10.29
N SER A 249 13.09 4.63 9.69
CA SER A 249 12.76 5.87 10.39
C SER A 249 11.48 5.76 11.23
N GLU A 250 10.43 5.16 10.68
CA GLU A 250 9.10 5.10 11.30
C GLU A 250 9.04 4.06 12.41
N LEU A 251 9.66 2.88 12.23
CA LEU A 251 9.64 1.79 13.23
C LEU A 251 10.05 2.29 14.61
N ALA A 252 11.13 3.09 14.69
CA ALA A 252 11.68 3.60 15.95
C ALA A 252 10.66 4.41 16.78
N SER A 253 9.70 5.06 16.13
CA SER A 253 8.68 5.89 16.76
C SER A 253 7.35 5.17 17.00
N GLN A 254 7.18 3.99 16.39
CA GLN A 254 5.90 3.30 16.39
C GLN A 254 5.67 2.49 17.66
N ARG A 255 4.44 2.52 18.16
CA ARG A 255 3.99 1.63 19.25
C ARG A 255 3.79 0.20 18.72
N PRO A 256 3.86 -0.83 19.59
CA PRO A 256 3.50 -2.19 19.21
C PRO A 256 2.13 -2.30 18.54
N GLY A 257 1.98 -3.26 17.63
CA GLY A 257 0.81 -3.44 16.77
C GLY A 257 0.92 -2.73 15.42
N LEU A 258 -0.23 -2.68 14.71
CA LEU A 258 -0.41 -1.86 13.51
C LEU A 258 -0.40 -0.35 13.82
N PRO A 259 0.05 0.51 12.89
CA PRO A 259 -0.10 1.96 13.00
C PRO A 259 -1.57 2.35 13.12
N LYS A 260 -1.84 3.44 13.85
CA LYS A 260 -3.20 3.96 14.02
C LYS A 260 -3.88 4.20 12.67
N ASP A 261 -3.16 4.78 11.72
CA ASP A 261 -3.70 5.15 10.42
C ASP A 261 -4.07 3.90 9.60
N ALA A 262 -3.30 2.83 9.67
CA ALA A 262 -3.64 1.58 8.98
C ALA A 262 -4.97 0.98 9.48
N LEU A 263 -5.20 0.99 10.80
CA LEU A 263 -6.47 0.55 11.39
C LEU A 263 -7.62 1.51 11.05
N MET A 264 -7.37 2.82 11.05
CA MET A 264 -8.37 3.80 10.65
C MET A 264 -8.81 3.56 9.21
N LEU A 265 -7.88 3.37 8.28
CA LEU A 265 -8.18 3.10 6.87
C LEU A 265 -9.01 1.82 6.70
N ALA A 266 -8.66 0.74 7.43
CA ALA A 266 -9.43 -0.49 7.41
C ALA A 266 -10.88 -0.27 7.91
N ARG A 267 -11.06 0.52 8.98
CA ARG A 267 -12.40 0.86 9.52
C ARG A 267 -13.20 1.74 8.57
N VAL A 268 -12.56 2.69 7.90
CA VAL A 268 -13.23 3.54 6.89
C VAL A 268 -13.76 2.68 5.76
N LEU A 269 -12.95 1.76 5.22
CA LEU A 269 -13.41 0.85 4.18
C LEU A 269 -14.53 -0.08 4.70
N ASP A 270 -14.32 -0.76 5.82
CA ASP A 270 -15.32 -1.67 6.38
C ASP A 270 -16.67 -0.95 6.60
N GLY A 271 -16.65 0.21 7.26
CA GLY A 271 -17.84 1.01 7.51
C GLY A 271 -18.50 1.57 6.24
N ALA A 272 -17.72 1.94 5.23
CA ALA A 272 -18.25 2.46 3.97
C ALA A 272 -19.00 1.36 3.19
N PHE A 273 -18.47 0.14 3.17
CA PHE A 273 -19.04 -0.98 2.43
C PHE A 273 -20.13 -1.72 3.21
N ALA A 274 -20.12 -1.68 4.55
CA ALA A 274 -21.22 -2.17 5.38
C ALA A 274 -22.50 -1.34 5.20
N LYS A 275 -22.38 -0.02 5.03
CA LYS A 275 -23.52 0.89 4.77
C LYS A 275 -24.01 0.82 3.32
N GLY A 276 -23.13 0.43 2.39
CA GLY A 276 -23.37 0.42 0.95
C GLY A 276 -24.35 -0.62 0.43
N GLY A 277 -24.74 -1.60 1.26
CA GLY A 277 -25.95 -2.42 1.09
C GLY A 277 -26.05 -3.34 -0.14
N TYR A 278 -25.09 -3.36 -1.07
CA TYR A 278 -25.22 -4.15 -2.30
C TYR A 278 -23.92 -4.89 -2.62
N SER A 279 -23.88 -6.18 -2.28
CA SER A 279 -23.16 -7.17 -3.07
C SER A 279 -24.18 -7.74 -4.05
N LEU A 280 -24.14 -7.31 -5.31
CA LEU A 280 -24.81 -8.04 -6.38
C LEU A 280 -23.96 -9.29 -6.65
N GLU A 281 -24.08 -10.31 -5.79
CA GLU A 281 -23.74 -11.66 -6.21
C GLU A 281 -24.90 -12.15 -7.07
N ALA A 282 -24.69 -12.18 -8.38
CA ALA A 282 -25.64 -12.81 -9.30
C ALA A 282 -25.31 -14.30 -9.38
N GLY A 283 -26.32 -15.13 -9.13
CA GLY A 283 -26.29 -16.56 -9.43
C GLY A 283 -26.29 -16.88 -10.91
#